data_AF-A0A5Y4W8R2-F1
#
_entry.id   AF-A0A5Y4W8R2-F1
#
_cell.length_a   1.000
_cell.length_b   1.000
_cell.length_c   1.000
_cell.angle_alpha   90.00
_cell.angle_beta   90.00
_cell.angle_gamma   90.00
#
_symmetry.space_group_name_H-M   'P 1'
#
loop_
_entity.id
_entity.type
_entity.pdbx_description
1 polymer ?
#
loop_
_entity_poly.entity_id
_entity_poly.type
_entity_poly.pdbx_seq_one_letter_code
_entity_poly.pdbx_strand_id
1 'polypeptide(L)' 'MQPQCNDWFSAKKLEGLIGLPKSSSAISRKARLEQWVFRQIHGVRGVAYEFHISSLPKETQAALLLRQGEIETSMG' A
#
# COMPACT_ATOMS: atom_id res chain seq x y z
N MET A 1 -16.59 -8.07 -15.72
CA MET A 1 -15.34 -8.76 -15.36
C MET A 1 -14.28 -7.69 -15.17
N GLN A 2 -13.91 -7.37 -13.94
CA GLN A 2 -12.82 -6.44 -13.67
C GLN A 2 -11.59 -7.28 -13.33
N PRO A 3 -10.46 -7.18 -14.06
CA PRO A 3 -9.25 -7.87 -13.69
C PRO A 3 -8.74 -7.24 -12.38
N GLN A 4 -8.79 -8.04 -11.31
CA GLN A 4 -8.37 -7.62 -9.97
C GLN A 4 -6.85 -7.78 -9.84
N CYS A 5 -6.05 -7.08 -10.64
CA CYS A 5 -4.64 -6.91 -10.27
C CYS A 5 -4.59 -5.75 -9.26
N ASN A 6 -4.71 -6.12 -7.98
CA ASN A 6 -4.86 -5.18 -6.87
C ASN A 6 -3.47 -4.69 -6.43
N ASP A 7 -2.77 -4.01 -7.34
CA ASP A 7 -1.42 -3.48 -7.13
C ASP A 7 -1.39 -2.21 -6.24
N TRP A 8 -2.54 -1.81 -5.73
CA TRP A 8 -2.75 -0.59 -4.94
C TRP A 8 -2.99 -0.93 -3.46
N PHE A 9 -2.22 -0.29 -2.59
CA PHE A 9 -2.22 -0.55 -1.14
C PHE A 9 -2.42 0.76 -0.39
N SER A 10 -3.35 0.78 0.57
CA SER A 10 -3.57 1.95 1.43
C SER A 10 -2.39 2.16 2.39
N ALA A 11 -2.11 3.41 2.77
CA ALA A 11 -1.07 3.72 3.77
C ALA A 11 -1.21 2.86 5.03
N LYS A 12 -2.45 2.64 5.48
CA LYS A 12 -2.75 1.83 6.67
C LYS A 12 -2.32 0.37 6.56
N LYS A 13 -2.36 -0.20 5.35
CA LYS A 13 -1.89 -1.58 5.11
C LYS A 13 -0.36 -1.66 5.00
N LEU A 14 0.26 -0.52 4.71
CA LEU A 14 1.70 -0.34 4.57
C LEU A 14 2.39 0.06 5.90
N GLU A 15 1.64 0.61 6.85
CA GLU A 15 2.11 0.96 8.19
C GLU A 15 2.71 -0.24 8.91
N GLY A 16 3.99 -0.12 9.27
CA GLY A 16 4.72 -1.13 10.03
C GLY A 16 5.29 -2.29 9.21
N LEU A 17 5.25 -2.21 7.88
CA LEU A 17 6.03 -3.12 7.03
C LEU A 17 7.52 -2.79 7.07
N ILE A 18 8.35 -3.78 6.80
CA ILE A 18 9.80 -3.58 6.69
C ILE A 18 10.12 -2.59 5.56
N GLY A 19 11.08 -1.70 5.78
CA GLY A 19 11.41 -0.59 4.88
C GLY A 19 10.45 0.60 4.97
N LEU A 20 9.35 0.49 5.73
CA LEU A 20 8.37 1.54 5.96
C LEU A 20 8.26 1.94 7.43
N PRO A 21 8.04 3.24 7.71
CA PRO A 21 7.73 3.68 9.07
C PRO A 21 6.35 3.19 9.50
N LYS A 22 6.18 3.04 10.82
CA LYS A 22 4.90 2.69 11.47
C LYS A 22 3.85 3.80 11.43
N SER A 23 4.15 4.92 10.78
CA SER A 23 3.30 6.11 10.74
C SER A 23 3.05 6.54 9.30
N SER A 24 1.78 6.60 8.93
CA SER A 24 1.25 7.05 7.63
C SER A 24 1.82 8.39 7.15
N SER A 25 2.04 9.35 8.04
CA SER A 25 2.70 10.63 7.70
C SER A 25 4.12 10.43 7.18
N ALA A 26 4.88 9.53 7.79
CA ALA A 26 6.24 9.23 7.38
C ALA A 26 6.26 8.36 6.09
N ILE A 27 5.26 7.51 5.87
CA ILE A 27 5.04 6.81 4.59
C ILE A 27 4.79 7.84 3.49
N SER A 28 3.90 8.80 3.72
CA SER A 28 3.58 9.86 2.75
C SER A 28 4.80 10.71 2.41
N ARG A 29 5.64 11.02 3.41
CA ARG A 29 6.93 11.69 3.18
C ARG A 29 7.87 10.82 2.34
N LYS A 30 8.00 9.52 2.64
CA LYS A 30 8.85 8.61 1.86
C LYS A 30 8.33 8.45 0.42
N ALA A 31 7.02 8.33 0.27
CA ALA A 31 6.35 8.31 -1.02
C ALA A 31 6.64 9.58 -1.84
N ARG A 32 6.72 10.76 -1.21
CA ARG A 32 7.14 11.98 -1.91
C ARG A 32 8.62 11.99 -2.26
N LEU A 33 9.50 11.58 -1.34
CA LEU A 33 10.96 11.55 -1.54
C LEU A 33 11.34 10.60 -2.68
N GLU A 34 10.74 9.43 -2.69
CA GLU A 34 10.99 8.36 -3.65
C GLU A 34 10.03 8.42 -4.86
N GLN A 35 9.23 9.49 -4.96
CA GLN A 35 8.26 9.74 -6.02
C GLN A 35 7.34 8.55 -6.34
N TRP A 36 6.78 7.94 -5.30
CA TRP A 36 5.89 6.81 -5.45
C TRP A 36 4.62 7.17 -6.20
N VAL A 37 4.12 6.21 -6.96
CA VAL A 37 2.81 6.30 -7.59
C VAL A 37 1.75 6.10 -6.51
N PHE A 38 1.04 7.19 -6.19
CA PHE A 38 -0.12 7.17 -5.32
C PHE A 38 -1.34 7.77 -6.03
N ARG A 39 -2.51 7.29 -5.65
CA ARG A 39 -3.79 7.81 -6.14
C ARG A 39 -4.71 8.15 -4.98
N GLN A 40 -5.48 9.19 -5.14
CA GLN A 40 -6.55 9.53 -4.22
C GLN A 40 -7.82 8.77 -4.61
N ILE A 41 -8.39 8.02 -3.67
CA ILE A 41 -9.70 7.42 -3.90
C ILE A 41 -10.78 8.46 -3.62
N HIS A 42 -11.66 8.66 -4.60
CA HIS A 42 -12.86 9.45 -4.45
C HIS A 42 -14.04 8.52 -4.18
N GLY A 43 -14.95 8.90 -3.27
CA GLY A 43 -16.15 8.11 -2.96
C GLY A 43 -16.11 7.29 -1.66
N VAL A 44 -15.06 7.43 -0.85
CA VAL A 44 -15.02 6.89 0.51
C VAL A 44 -15.28 7.98 1.55
N ARG A 45 -15.82 7.63 2.73
CA ARG A 45 -15.99 8.57 3.86
C ARG A 45 -14.62 8.97 4.42
N GLY A 46 -14.01 10.01 3.84
CA GLY A 46 -12.71 10.55 4.21
C GLY A 46 -11.76 10.70 3.02
N VAL A 47 -10.63 11.37 3.22
CA VAL A 47 -9.55 11.42 2.21
C VAL A 47 -8.71 10.15 2.35
N ALA A 48 -8.77 9.26 1.37
CA ALA A 48 -7.96 8.05 1.33
C ALA A 48 -7.00 8.05 0.14
N TYR A 49 -5.78 7.60 0.39
CA TYR A 49 -4.75 7.44 -0.63
C TYR A 49 -4.30 5.98 -0.70
N GLU A 50 -4.11 5.50 -1.93
CA GLU A 50 -3.50 4.21 -2.21
C GLU A 50 -2.18 4.40 -2.92
N PHE A 51 -1.24 3.50 -2.68
CA PHE A 51 0.12 3.51 -3.19
C PHE A 51 0.35 2.24 -4.00
N HIS A 52 0.99 2.38 -5.16
CA HIS A 52 1.24 1.28 -6.08
C HIS A 52 2.46 0.46 -5.64
N ILE A 53 2.34 -0.87 -5.62
CA ILE A 53 3.41 -1.79 -5.18
C ILE A 53 4.70 -1.64 -5.97
N SER A 54 4.62 -1.40 -7.28
CA SER A 54 5.80 -1.19 -8.13
C SER A 54 6.64 0.03 -7.71
N SER A 55 6.04 1.00 -7.03
CA SER A 55 6.76 2.16 -6.52
C SER A 55 7.33 1.95 -5.12
N LEU A 56 6.88 0.93 -4.40
CA LEU A 56 7.37 0.64 -3.06
C LEU A 56 8.80 0.06 -3.11
N PRO A 57 9.61 0.22 -2.05
CA PRO A 57 10.94 -0.33 -1.99
C PRO A 57 10.88 -1.85 -1.94
N LYS A 58 11.91 -2.52 -2.47
CA LYS A 58 11.98 -3.99 -2.57
C LYS A 58 11.75 -4.69 -1.23
N GLU A 59 12.26 -4.12 -0.14
CA GLU A 59 12.03 -4.60 1.22
C GLU A 59 10.52 -4.66 1.56
N THR A 60 9.80 -3.58 1.24
CA THR A 60 8.35 -3.51 1.45
C THR A 60 7.60 -4.42 0.49
N GLN A 61 8.01 -4.52 -0.77
CA GLN A 61 7.41 -5.46 -1.73
C GLN A 61 7.54 -6.90 -1.22
N ALA A 62 8.73 -7.30 -0.74
CA ALA A 62 8.96 -8.62 -0.16
C ALA A 62 8.08 -8.86 1.07
N ALA A 63 7.96 -7.89 1.98
CA ALA A 63 7.05 -8.00 3.12
C ALA A 63 5.58 -8.03 2.72
N LEU A 64 5.17 -7.30 1.68
CA LEU A 64 3.83 -7.38 1.13
C LEU A 64 3.54 -8.75 0.53
N LEU A 65 4.46 -9.32 -0.25
CA LEU A 65 4.36 -10.65 -0.81
C LEU A 65 4.22 -11.71 0.30
N LEU A 66 5.07 -11.63 1.33
CA LEU A 66 4.99 -12.49 2.51
C LEU A 66 3.64 -12.37 3.22
N ARG A 67 3.14 -11.15 3.39
CA ARG A 67 1.88 -10.89 4.07
C ARG A 67 0.64 -11.19 3.23
N GLN A 68 0.69 -10.98 1.90
CA GLN A 68 -0.42 -11.27 0.97
C GLN A 68 -0.71 -12.76 0.89
N GLY A 69 0.32 -13.61 1.00
CA GLY A 69 0.13 -15.05 1.14
C GLY A 69 -0.75 -15.45 2.33
N GLU A 70 -0.97 -14.57 3.30
CA GLU A 70 -1.78 -14.85 4.50
C GLU A 70 -3.21 -14.30 4.44
N ILE A 71 -3.53 -13.35 3.55
CA ILE A 71 -4.81 -12.58 3.60
C ILE A 71 -5.82 -12.90 2.48
N GLU A 72 -5.62 -13.99 1.72
CA GLU A 72 -6.61 -14.52 0.77
C GLU A 72 -7.50 -15.62 1.40
N THR A 73 -7.87 -15.48 2.69
CA THR A 73 -8.79 -16.44 3.36
C THR A 73 -9.99 -15.80 4.05
N SER A 74 -10.25 -14.50 3.87
CA SER A 74 -11.43 -13.88 4.49
C SER A 74 -12.07 -12.80 3.61
N MET A 75 -12.65 -13.26 2.51
CA MET A 75 -13.93 -12.74 2.01
C MET A 75 -14.73 -13.95 1.53
N GLY A 76 -15.26 -14.68 2.50
CA GLY A 76 -16.35 -15.65 2.34
C GLY A 76 -17.63 -15.08 2.91
#